data_AF-A0A226DJS6-F1
#
_entry.id   AF-A0A226DJS6-F1
#
_cell.length_a   1.000
_cell.length_b   1.000
_cell.length_c   1.000
_cell.angle_alpha   90.00
_cell.angle_beta   90.00
_cell.angle_gamma   90.00
#
_symmetry.space_group_name_H-M   'P 1'
#
loop_
_entity.id
_entity.type
_entity.pdbx_description
1 polymer ?
#
loop_
_entity_poly.entity_id
_entity_poly.type
_entity_poly.pdbx_seq_one_letter_code
_entity_poly.pdbx_strand_id
1 'polypeptide(L)'
;MSKSRVLHRVRRHLTLGNQFRSVFLNWDKSSSTIILISKKKEKIVVAFTFLQFVVITAKAWSITARTTNLIENILGIAVLTMSLTPFLLRCHTSADHVHVQFLNYIFFTEYVDKVGKQKRLFKYLVLFFDAIEISYYNIATIHLFLVMIFPCQMGLTSSILCTAENGFQKGIIAKSFFAVLEFLIFIQGCAGGGYYMIILLLTGVIFLWIECDTFIKRCKIGTAGQIGYRKVQILKKYRMPAHVSRFS
;
A
#
# COMPACT_ATOMS: atom_id res chain seq x y z
N MET A 1 -12.49 -20.93 -7.43
CA MET A 1 -11.34 -20.04 -7.60
C MET A 1 -10.38 -20.37 -6.47
N SER A 2 -9.23 -20.94 -6.80
CA SER A 2 -8.36 -21.64 -5.87
C SER A 2 -7.42 -20.70 -5.11
N LYS A 3 -7.03 -21.11 -3.90
CA LYS A 3 -5.97 -20.50 -3.07
C LYS A 3 -4.72 -20.15 -3.89
N SER A 4 -4.41 -20.95 -4.91
CA SER A 4 -3.31 -20.72 -5.85
C SER A 4 -3.38 -19.38 -6.59
N ARG A 5 -4.55 -18.83 -6.92
CA ARG A 5 -4.65 -17.52 -7.60
C ARG A 5 -4.30 -16.36 -6.67
N VAL A 6 -4.79 -16.39 -5.44
CA VAL A 6 -4.47 -15.37 -4.43
C VAL A 6 -2.97 -15.39 -4.14
N LEU A 7 -2.41 -16.59 -3.92
CA LEU A 7 -0.98 -16.78 -3.72
C LEU A 7 -0.16 -16.26 -4.90
N HIS A 8 -0.58 -16.56 -6.13
CA HIS A 8 0.09 -16.07 -7.34
C HIS A 8 0.12 -14.54 -7.40
N ARG A 9 -0.98 -13.87 -7.05
CA ARG A 9 -1.03 -12.40 -7.01
C ARG A 9 -0.14 -11.83 -5.91
N VAL A 10 -0.15 -12.40 -4.72
CA VAL A 10 0.76 -11.97 -3.64
C VAL A 10 2.22 -12.15 -4.04
N ARG A 11 2.57 -13.28 -4.66
CA ARG A 11 3.91 -13.52 -5.22
C ARG A 11 4.29 -12.47 -6.27
N ARG A 12 3.35 -12.07 -7.14
CA ARG A 12 3.58 -11.02 -8.14
C ARG A 12 3.88 -9.67 -7.49
N HIS A 13 3.07 -9.23 -6.53
CA HIS A 13 3.30 -8.00 -5.76
C HIS A 13 4.63 -8.03 -5.01
N LEU A 14 4.97 -9.17 -4.38
CA LEU A 14 6.26 -9.37 -3.71
C LEU A 14 7.44 -9.28 -4.70
N THR A 15 7.29 -9.85 -5.90
CA THR A 15 8.32 -9.79 -6.95
C THR A 15 8.51 -8.36 -7.45
N LEU A 16 7.43 -7.63 -7.68
CA LEU A 16 7.46 -6.22 -8.07
C LEU A 16 8.13 -5.35 -6.99
N GLY A 17 7.75 -5.54 -5.72
CA GLY A 17 8.39 -4.83 -4.62
C GLY A 17 9.89 -5.11 -4.54
N ASN A 18 10.32 -6.35 -4.78
CA ASN A 18 11.74 -6.71 -4.80
C ASN A 18 12.51 -6.11 -5.98
N GLN A 19 11.85 -6.00 -7.14
CA GLN A 19 12.41 -5.36 -8.33
C GLN A 19 12.70 -3.89 -8.06
N PHE A 20 11.77 -3.18 -7.42
CA PHE A 20 11.93 -1.78 -7.03
C PHE A 20 12.64 -1.56 -5.68
N ARG A 21 13.18 -2.63 -5.06
CA ARG A 21 13.86 -2.54 -3.74
C ARG A 21 12.99 -1.86 -2.67
N SER A 22 11.69 -2.16 -2.64
CA SER A 22 10.73 -1.53 -1.72
C SER A 22 10.27 -2.42 -0.56
N VAL A 23 10.61 -3.71 -0.58
CA VAL A 23 10.14 -4.71 0.40
C VAL A 23 11.31 -5.50 1.02
N PHE A 24 11.12 -5.95 2.26
CA PHE A 24 12.11 -6.73 3.01
C PHE A 24 11.96 -8.25 2.87
N LEU A 25 11.05 -8.69 2.00
CA LEU A 25 10.65 -10.08 1.86
C LEU A 25 10.91 -10.56 0.45
N ASN A 26 11.30 -11.82 0.30
CA ASN A 26 11.57 -12.45 -0.97
C ASN A 26 10.83 -13.78 -1.08
N TRP A 27 10.44 -14.14 -2.30
CA TRP A 27 9.88 -15.46 -2.58
C TRP A 27 11.01 -16.44 -2.81
N ASP A 28 11.11 -17.47 -1.98
CA ASP A 28 12.05 -18.55 -2.21
C ASP A 28 11.46 -19.56 -3.20
N LYS A 29 12.17 -19.79 -4.31
CA LYS A 29 11.71 -20.69 -5.37
C LYS A 29 11.86 -22.16 -4.99
N SER A 30 12.84 -22.52 -4.16
CA SER A 30 13.10 -23.91 -3.78
C SER A 30 12.11 -24.39 -2.73
N SER A 31 11.94 -23.65 -1.64
CA SER A 31 10.99 -24.00 -0.58
C SER A 31 9.54 -23.60 -0.90
N SER A 32 9.33 -22.79 -1.95
CA SER A 32 8.05 -22.13 -2.22
C SER A 32 7.52 -21.32 -1.03
N THR A 33 8.39 -20.84 -0.13
CA THR A 33 8.01 -20.05 1.05
C THR A 33 8.45 -18.59 0.93
N ILE A 34 7.90 -17.73 1.78
CA ILE A 34 8.35 -16.34 1.92
C ILE A 34 9.50 -16.34 2.92
N ILE A 35 10.64 -15.78 2.51
CA ILE A 35 11.85 -15.62 3.32
C ILE A 35 12.22 -14.14 3.44
N LEU A 36 13.06 -13.82 4.41
CA LEU A 36 13.63 -12.49 4.55
C LEU A 36 14.74 -12.26 3.52
N ILE A 37 14.89 -11.01 3.05
CA ILE A 37 16.02 -10.65 2.20
C ILE A 37 17.34 -10.69 2.98
N SER A 38 18.45 -10.79 2.26
CA SER A 38 19.77 -10.72 2.88
C SER A 38 20.06 -9.32 3.43
N LYS A 39 20.86 -9.23 4.50
CA LYS A 39 21.27 -7.96 5.16
C LYS A 39 21.85 -6.92 4.17
N LYS A 40 22.52 -7.36 3.10
CA LYS A 40 23.02 -6.47 2.04
C LYS A 40 21.89 -5.79 1.26
N LYS A 41 20.85 -6.53 0.88
CA LYS A 41 19.67 -5.99 0.19
C LYS A 41 18.84 -5.12 1.12
N GLU A 42 18.73 -5.50 2.39
CA GLU A 42 18.06 -4.71 3.42
C GLU A 42 18.64 -3.29 3.53
N LYS A 43 19.99 -3.17 3.58
CA LYS A 43 20.66 -1.86 3.56
C LYS A 43 20.28 -1.01 2.33
N ILE A 44 20.12 -1.65 1.16
CA ILE A 44 19.68 -0.95 -0.06
C ILE A 44 18.24 -0.46 0.09
N VAL A 45 17.32 -1.31 0.58
CA VAL A 45 15.92 -0.94 0.83
C VAL A 45 15.85 0.26 1.78
N VAL A 46 16.64 0.26 2.86
CA VAL A 46 16.73 1.36 3.83
C VAL A 46 17.27 2.64 3.19
N ALA A 47 18.34 2.55 2.39
CA ALA A 47 18.91 3.70 1.69
C ALA A 47 17.89 4.37 0.76
N PHE A 48 17.10 3.58 0.02
CA PHE A 48 16.03 4.14 -0.80
C PHE A 48 14.86 4.70 0.03
N THR A 49 14.53 4.10 1.17
CA THR A 49 13.53 4.69 2.09
C THR A 49 14.00 6.06 2.57
N PHE A 50 15.29 6.22 2.89
CA PHE A 50 15.87 7.50 3.24
C PHE A 50 15.83 8.50 2.08
N LEU A 51 16.16 8.07 0.86
CA LEU A 51 16.02 8.90 -0.35
C LEU A 51 14.57 9.38 -0.56
N GLN A 52 13.59 8.50 -0.36
CA GLN A 52 12.18 8.84 -0.43
C GLN A 52 11.80 9.90 0.62
N PHE A 53 12.31 9.78 1.85
CA PHE A 53 12.12 10.77 2.90
C PHE A 53 12.70 12.14 2.53
N VAL A 54 13.91 12.18 1.97
CA VAL A 54 14.53 13.42 1.47
C VAL A 54 13.67 14.07 0.39
N VAL A 55 13.15 13.30 -0.56
CA VAL A 55 12.27 13.82 -1.62
C VAL A 55 10.95 14.35 -1.06
N ILE A 56 10.33 13.65 -0.10
CA ILE A 56 9.11 14.14 0.56
C ILE A 56 9.38 15.47 1.30
N THR A 57 10.52 15.57 1.98
CA THR A 57 10.93 16.80 2.67
C THR A 57 11.16 17.94 1.68
N ALA A 58 11.81 17.68 0.55
CA ALA A 58 11.99 18.65 -0.53
C ALA A 58 10.65 19.10 -1.13
N LYS A 59 9.68 18.19 -1.30
CA LYS A 59 8.32 18.52 -1.74
C LYS A 59 7.58 19.39 -0.73
N ALA A 60 7.67 19.08 0.56
CA ALA A 60 7.08 19.89 1.62
C ALA A 60 7.71 21.29 1.67
N TRP A 61 9.04 21.37 1.58
CA TRP A 61 9.77 22.63 1.52
C TRP A 61 9.36 23.49 0.32
N SER A 62 9.22 22.87 -0.86
CA SER A 62 8.75 23.55 -2.09
C SER A 62 7.40 24.24 -1.88
N ILE A 63 6.47 23.61 -1.16
CA ILE A 63 5.15 24.17 -0.86
C ILE A 63 5.27 25.35 0.12
N THR A 64 6.10 25.23 1.16
CA THR A 64 6.24 26.29 2.18
C THR A 64 7.05 27.49 1.70
N ALA A 65 8.00 27.28 0.79
CA ALA A 65 8.94 28.32 0.36
C ALA A 65 8.37 29.28 -0.71
N ARG A 66 7.23 28.95 -1.35
CA ARG A 66 6.65 29.76 -2.43
C ARG A 66 5.30 30.34 -2.00
N THR A 67 5.16 31.66 -2.15
CA THR A 67 3.87 32.35 -2.05
C THR A 67 3.10 32.18 -3.34
N THR A 68 1.93 31.54 -3.29
CA THR A 68 1.19 31.10 -4.49
C THR A 68 -0.31 31.16 -4.29
N ASN A 69 -1.03 30.95 -5.38
CA ASN A 69 -2.49 30.85 -5.38
C ASN A 69 -2.98 29.61 -4.62
N LEU A 70 -4.16 29.72 -4.02
CA LEU A 70 -4.80 28.64 -3.23
C LEU A 70 -4.88 27.31 -4.01
N ILE A 71 -5.21 27.37 -5.31
CA ILE A 71 -5.36 26.19 -6.18
C ILE A 71 -4.05 25.41 -6.29
N GLU A 72 -2.94 26.10 -6.52
CA GLU A 72 -1.63 25.47 -6.63
C GLU A 72 -1.22 24.84 -5.30
N ASN A 73 -1.55 25.48 -4.18
CA ASN A 73 -1.27 24.96 -2.84
C ASN A 73 -2.05 23.65 -2.58
N ILE A 74 -3.35 23.63 -2.89
CA ILE A 74 -4.17 22.40 -2.79
C ILE A 74 -3.57 21.27 -3.62
N LEU A 75 -3.13 21.57 -4.85
CA LEU A 75 -2.53 20.58 -5.74
C LEU A 75 -1.18 20.07 -5.23
N GLY A 76 -0.34 20.96 -4.71
CA GLY A 76 0.93 20.61 -4.06
C GLY A 76 0.71 19.71 -2.83
N ILE A 77 -0.25 20.06 -1.97
CA ILE A 77 -0.64 19.24 -0.81
C ILE A 77 -1.12 17.86 -1.25
N ALA A 78 -1.96 17.77 -2.30
CA ALA A 78 -2.44 16.49 -2.81
C ALA A 78 -1.28 15.58 -3.28
N VAL A 79 -0.32 16.13 -4.05
CA VAL A 79 0.87 15.38 -4.51
C VAL A 79 1.75 14.95 -3.32
N LEU A 80 1.91 15.82 -2.33
CA LEU A 80 2.64 15.51 -1.10
C LEU A 80 1.95 14.38 -0.33
N THR A 81 0.64 14.46 -0.11
CA THR A 81 -0.14 13.42 0.58
C THR A 81 -0.03 12.08 -0.14
N MET A 82 -0.16 12.08 -1.47
CA MET A 82 -0.01 10.86 -2.28
C MET A 82 1.38 10.22 -2.17
N SER A 83 2.43 11.02 -1.95
CA SER A 83 3.79 10.52 -1.71
C SER A 83 4.02 10.08 -0.26
N LEU A 84 3.39 10.78 0.69
CA LEU A 84 3.53 10.58 2.13
C LEU A 84 2.77 9.33 2.61
N THR A 85 1.54 9.09 2.15
CA THR A 85 0.75 7.92 2.55
C THR A 85 1.48 6.59 2.34
N PRO A 86 2.01 6.25 1.14
CA PRO A 86 2.74 5.00 0.95
C PRO A 86 4.07 4.97 1.72
N PHE A 87 4.69 6.13 1.97
CA PHE A 87 5.87 6.22 2.82
C PHE A 87 5.55 5.84 4.27
N LEU A 88 4.49 6.41 4.86
CA LEU A 88 4.06 6.10 6.22
C LEU A 88 3.70 4.62 6.39
N LEU A 89 3.01 4.03 5.39
CA LEU A 89 2.73 2.59 5.38
C LEU A 89 4.01 1.73 5.37
N ARG A 90 5.11 2.26 4.81
CA ARG A 90 6.41 1.59 4.72
C ARG A 90 7.35 1.92 5.89
N CYS A 91 7.05 2.92 6.72
CA CYS A 91 7.92 3.37 7.82
C CYS A 91 8.18 2.33 8.91
N HIS A 92 7.56 1.14 8.84
CA HIS A 92 8.02 -0.03 9.58
C HIS A 92 9.39 -0.49 9.04
N THR A 93 10.44 0.05 9.63
CA THR A 93 11.85 -0.08 9.20
C THR A 93 12.44 -1.47 9.39
N SER A 94 11.82 -2.32 10.21
CA SER A 94 12.26 -3.69 10.42
C SER A 94 11.33 -4.68 9.73
N ALA A 95 11.94 -5.72 9.18
CA ALA A 95 11.21 -6.86 8.66
C ALA A 95 10.59 -7.62 9.84
N ASP A 96 9.26 -7.54 9.97
CA ASP A 96 8.57 -8.26 11.03
C ASP A 96 8.52 -9.76 10.71
N HIS A 97 9.31 -10.53 11.46
CA HIS A 97 9.31 -11.98 11.40
C HIS A 97 7.92 -12.58 11.62
N VAL A 98 7.07 -11.93 12.44
CA VAL A 98 5.70 -12.39 12.73
C VAL A 98 4.84 -12.33 11.49
N HIS A 99 4.92 -11.25 10.70
CA HIS A 99 4.18 -11.13 9.44
C HIS A 99 4.57 -12.21 8.44
N VAL A 100 5.86 -12.57 8.37
CA VAL A 100 6.34 -13.65 7.48
C VAL A 100 5.81 -15.00 7.91
N GLN A 101 5.92 -15.32 9.19
CA GLN A 101 5.41 -16.57 9.75
C GLN A 101 3.91 -16.69 9.55
N PHE A 102 3.18 -15.59 9.76
CA PHE A 102 1.75 -15.53 9.58
C PHE A 102 1.34 -15.74 8.12
N LEU A 103 2.03 -15.10 7.16
CA LEU A 103 1.76 -15.31 5.73
C LEU A 103 2.09 -16.74 5.29
N ASN A 104 3.22 -17.29 5.73
CA ASN A 104 3.57 -18.68 5.46
C ASN A 104 2.51 -19.62 6.04
N TYR A 105 2.08 -19.42 7.29
CA TYR A 105 1.00 -20.19 7.89
C TYR A 105 -0.27 -20.15 7.03
N ILE A 106 -0.75 -18.96 6.67
CA ILE A 106 -1.94 -18.78 5.83
C ILE A 106 -1.82 -19.54 4.50
N PHE A 107 -0.68 -19.41 3.82
CA PHE A 107 -0.52 -19.97 2.49
C PHE A 107 -0.23 -21.47 2.48
N PHE A 108 0.38 -22.02 3.53
CA PHE A 108 0.73 -23.44 3.60
C PHE A 108 -0.20 -24.30 4.46
N THR A 109 -1.05 -23.73 5.31
CA THR A 109 -2.06 -24.51 6.01
C THR A 109 -3.13 -25.04 5.03
N GLU A 110 -3.23 -26.36 4.91
CA GLU A 110 -4.33 -27.02 4.22
C GLU A 110 -5.64 -26.81 4.99
N TYR A 111 -6.43 -25.83 4.58
CA TYR A 111 -7.78 -25.68 5.09
C TYR A 111 -8.68 -26.67 4.35
N VAL A 112 -9.29 -27.59 5.12
CA VAL A 112 -10.32 -28.50 4.63
C VAL A 112 -11.42 -27.67 3.98
N ASP A 113 -11.52 -27.78 2.65
CA ASP A 113 -12.37 -26.97 1.78
C ASP A 113 -13.85 -27.06 2.21
N LYS A 114 -14.33 -26.10 3.02
CA LYS A 114 -15.77 -25.95 3.28
C LYS A 114 -16.40 -25.17 2.13
N VAL A 115 -17.02 -25.96 1.27
CA VAL A 115 -17.49 -25.68 -0.09
C VAL A 115 -18.50 -24.51 -0.15
N GLY A 116 -18.19 -23.47 -0.94
CA GLY A 116 -19.16 -22.50 -1.47
C GLY A 116 -18.81 -21.03 -1.25
N LYS A 117 -19.10 -20.49 -0.05
CA LYS A 117 -19.05 -19.02 0.22
C LYS A 117 -17.65 -18.41 0.09
N GLN A 118 -16.60 -19.19 0.38
CA GLN A 118 -15.21 -18.77 0.31
C GLN A 118 -14.77 -18.35 -1.11
N LYS A 119 -15.37 -18.95 -2.15
CA LYS A 119 -15.04 -18.68 -3.55
C LYS A 119 -15.31 -17.22 -3.94
N ARG A 120 -16.35 -16.58 -3.37
CA ARG A 120 -16.72 -15.19 -3.68
C ARG A 120 -15.75 -14.20 -3.06
N LEU A 121 -15.35 -14.43 -1.80
CA LEU A 121 -14.39 -13.59 -1.09
C LEU A 121 -13.02 -13.60 -1.78
N PHE A 122 -12.52 -14.78 -2.18
CA PHE A 122 -11.26 -14.86 -2.93
C PHE A 122 -11.33 -14.17 -4.30
N LYS A 123 -12.49 -14.18 -4.97
CA LYS A 123 -12.67 -13.44 -6.23
C LYS A 123 -12.51 -11.93 -6.02
N TYR A 124 -13.11 -11.38 -4.95
CA TYR A 124 -12.97 -9.97 -4.62
C TYR A 124 -11.54 -9.60 -4.21
N LEU A 125 -10.85 -10.46 -3.44
CA LEU A 125 -9.44 -10.24 -3.09
C LEU A 125 -8.55 -10.19 -4.34
N VAL A 126 -8.74 -11.11 -5.28
CA VAL A 126 -7.96 -11.09 -6.53
C VAL A 126 -8.23 -9.83 -7.34
N LEU A 127 -9.50 -9.43 -7.49
CA LEU A 127 -9.85 -8.18 -8.18
C LEU A 127 -9.22 -6.96 -7.50
N PHE A 128 -9.22 -6.94 -6.17
CA PHE A 128 -8.63 -5.87 -5.38
C PHE A 128 -7.11 -5.81 -5.58
N PHE A 129 -6.41 -6.95 -5.57
CA PHE A 129 -4.97 -6.99 -5.83
C PHE A 129 -4.62 -6.54 -7.25
N ASP A 130 -5.47 -6.86 -8.23
CA ASP A 130 -5.30 -6.40 -9.61
C ASP A 130 -5.53 -4.89 -9.72
N ALA A 131 -6.57 -4.37 -9.08
CA ALA A 131 -6.86 -2.94 -9.05
C ALA A 131 -5.74 -2.12 -8.37
N ILE A 132 -5.20 -2.65 -7.27
CA ILE A 132 -4.04 -2.08 -6.58
C ILE A 132 -2.81 -2.06 -7.51
N GLU A 133 -2.53 -3.16 -8.22
CA GLU A 133 -1.38 -3.20 -9.13
C GLU A 133 -1.52 -2.17 -10.26
N ILE A 134 -2.70 -2.10 -10.86
CA ILE A 134 -3.03 -1.15 -11.92
C ILE A 134 -2.92 0.29 -11.41
N SER A 135 -3.30 0.57 -10.16
CA SER A 135 -3.23 1.92 -9.60
C SER A 135 -1.79 2.39 -9.43
N TYR A 136 -0.84 1.52 -9.07
CA TYR A 136 0.57 1.90 -8.95
C TYR A 136 1.11 2.51 -10.26
N TYR A 137 0.86 1.82 -11.38
CA TYR A 137 1.36 2.23 -12.68
C TYR A 137 0.65 3.47 -13.19
N ASN A 138 -0.68 3.54 -13.05
CA ASN A 138 -1.44 4.70 -13.50
C ASN A 138 -1.04 5.96 -12.74
N ILE A 139 -0.96 5.89 -11.40
CA ILE A 139 -0.62 7.06 -10.60
C ILE A 139 0.82 7.49 -10.85
N ALA A 140 1.78 6.56 -10.93
CA ALA A 140 3.16 6.89 -11.25
C ALA A 140 3.31 7.52 -12.64
N THR A 141 2.57 7.01 -13.63
CA THR A 141 2.56 7.53 -15.00
C THR A 141 1.98 8.95 -15.06
N ILE A 142 0.84 9.19 -14.39
CA ILE A 142 0.25 10.52 -14.26
C ILE A 142 1.24 11.48 -13.59
N HIS A 143 1.91 11.02 -12.52
CA HIS A 143 2.92 11.82 -11.83
C HIS A 143 4.13 12.16 -12.73
N LEU A 144 4.61 11.20 -13.53
CA LEU A 144 5.66 11.42 -14.53
C LEU A 144 5.25 12.49 -15.55
N PHE A 145 4.03 12.38 -16.10
CA PHE A 145 3.51 13.39 -17.02
C PHE A 145 3.36 14.75 -16.34
N LEU A 146 2.94 14.80 -15.08
CA LEU A 146 2.85 16.04 -14.33
C LEU A 146 4.21 16.74 -14.22
N VAL A 147 5.28 16.00 -13.90
CA VAL A 147 6.65 16.55 -13.85
C VAL A 147 7.14 16.98 -15.24
N MET A 148 6.78 16.21 -16.28
CA MET A 148 7.17 16.52 -17.66
C MET A 148 6.38 17.67 -18.28
N ILE A 149 5.15 17.95 -17.87
CA ILE A 149 4.36 19.05 -18.46
C ILE A 149 4.55 20.31 -17.60
N PHE A 150 4.52 20.16 -16.27
CA PHE A 150 4.50 21.27 -15.32
C PHE A 150 5.64 21.16 -14.29
N PRO A 151 6.93 21.20 -14.69
CA PRO A 151 8.06 21.03 -13.76
C PRO A 151 8.13 22.09 -12.66
N CYS A 152 7.50 23.25 -12.87
CA CYS A 152 7.49 24.34 -11.90
C CYS A 152 6.27 24.33 -10.97
N GLN A 153 5.40 23.32 -11.10
CA GLN A 153 4.25 23.18 -10.23
C GLN A 153 4.68 22.82 -8.81
N MET A 154 4.01 23.40 -7.82
CA MET A 154 4.30 23.13 -6.41
C MET A 154 4.06 21.67 -6.03
N GLY A 155 4.83 21.20 -5.05
CA GLY A 155 4.82 19.81 -4.61
C GLY A 155 5.66 18.87 -5.50
N LEU A 156 6.33 19.40 -6.53
CA LEU A 156 7.35 18.71 -7.31
C LEU A 156 8.74 19.17 -6.88
N THR A 157 9.71 18.28 -6.85
CA THR A 157 11.10 18.63 -6.50
C THR A 157 11.76 19.52 -7.55
N SER A 158 11.36 19.37 -8.82
CA SER A 158 11.83 20.22 -9.92
C SER A 158 11.46 21.71 -9.75
N SER A 159 10.43 22.03 -8.97
CA SER A 159 10.02 23.41 -8.72
C SER A 159 11.06 24.24 -8.00
N ILE A 160 11.96 23.60 -7.23
CA ILE A 160 13.05 24.28 -6.53
C ILE A 160 14.02 24.92 -7.53
N LEU A 161 14.20 24.28 -8.70
CA LEU A 161 15.08 24.78 -9.77
C LEU A 161 14.38 25.77 -10.70
N CYS A 162 13.07 25.94 -10.59
CA CYS A 162 12.32 26.96 -11.33
C CYS A 162 12.42 28.35 -10.69
N THR A 163 13.47 28.63 -9.92
CA THR A 163 13.64 29.86 -9.16
C THR A 163 14.88 30.55 -9.71
N ALA A 164 14.67 31.73 -10.33
CA ALA A 164 15.64 32.57 -11.07
C ALA A 164 15.75 32.33 -12.59
N GLU A 165 15.17 33.28 -13.33
CA GLU A 165 15.55 33.74 -14.67
C GLU A 165 16.06 32.66 -15.65
N ASN A 166 15.10 31.97 -16.30
CA ASN A 166 15.26 31.24 -17.57
C ASN A 166 16.19 29.99 -17.61
N GLY A 167 16.94 29.68 -16.55
CA GLY A 167 17.92 28.59 -16.56
C GLY A 167 17.31 27.20 -16.78
N PHE A 168 16.21 26.88 -16.09
CA PHE A 168 15.63 25.53 -16.14
C PHE A 168 14.71 25.28 -17.34
N GLN A 169 14.15 26.34 -17.93
CA GLN A 169 13.18 26.23 -19.03
C GLN A 169 13.83 25.70 -20.32
N LYS A 170 15.15 25.88 -20.50
CA LYS A 170 15.90 25.38 -21.66
C LYS A 170 16.54 24.00 -21.43
N GLY A 171 16.62 23.51 -20.20
CA GLY A 171 17.31 22.28 -19.84
C GLY A 171 16.45 21.01 -19.95
N ILE A 172 16.24 20.51 -21.18
CA ILE A 172 15.52 19.23 -21.41
C ILE A 172 16.11 18.07 -20.59
N ILE A 173 17.44 18.04 -20.47
CA ILE A 173 18.17 17.01 -19.73
C ILE A 173 17.81 17.05 -18.24
N ALA A 174 17.87 18.22 -17.61
CA ALA A 174 17.58 18.35 -16.19
C ALA A 174 16.12 18.01 -15.89
N LYS A 175 15.19 18.50 -16.71
CA LYS A 175 13.77 18.17 -16.60
C LYS A 175 13.51 16.67 -16.69
N SER A 176 14.12 15.99 -17.67
CA SER A 176 14.00 14.54 -17.86
C SER A 176 14.59 13.77 -16.67
N PHE A 177 15.72 14.24 -16.13
CA PHE A 177 16.33 13.64 -14.94
C PHE A 177 15.40 13.68 -13.72
N PHE A 178 14.80 14.84 -13.41
CA PHE A 178 13.85 14.96 -12.31
C PHE A 178 12.59 14.13 -12.53
N ALA A 179 12.07 14.10 -13.75
CA ALA A 179 10.91 13.29 -14.11
C ALA A 179 11.18 11.79 -13.87
N VAL A 180 12.32 11.28 -14.33
CA VAL A 180 12.72 9.88 -14.11
C VAL A 180 12.97 9.59 -12.63
N LEU A 181 13.68 10.48 -11.93
CA LEU A 181 13.96 10.31 -10.50
C LEU A 181 12.68 10.26 -9.66
N GLU A 182 11.78 11.24 -9.85
CA GLU A 182 10.49 11.28 -9.14
C GLU A 182 9.62 10.08 -9.50
N PHE A 183 9.58 9.68 -10.77
CA PHE A 183 8.86 8.47 -11.19
C PHE A 183 9.38 7.21 -10.48
N LEU A 184 10.70 7.02 -10.43
CA LEU A 184 11.33 5.86 -9.79
C LEU A 184 11.06 5.81 -8.29
N ILE A 185 11.18 6.95 -7.61
CA ILE A 185 10.89 7.05 -6.17
C ILE A 185 9.39 6.82 -5.91
N PHE A 186 8.53 7.35 -6.77
CA PHE A 186 7.09 7.25 -6.61
C PHE A 186 6.59 5.82 -6.87
N ILE A 187 7.04 5.15 -7.94
CA ILE A 187 6.67 3.74 -8.21
C ILE A 187 7.21 2.83 -7.11
N GLN A 188 8.40 3.10 -6.59
CA GLN A 188 8.97 2.38 -5.47
C GLN A 188 8.10 2.53 -4.22
N GLY A 189 7.69 3.76 -3.90
CA GLY A 189 6.77 4.06 -2.81
C GLY A 189 5.44 3.31 -2.96
N CYS A 190 4.81 3.39 -4.14
CA CYS A 190 3.54 2.72 -4.44
C CYS A 190 3.65 1.19 -4.34
N ALA A 191 4.68 0.58 -4.93
CA ALA A 191 4.90 -0.85 -4.87
C ALA A 191 5.14 -1.34 -3.42
N GLY A 192 5.91 -0.57 -2.64
CA GLY A 192 6.15 -0.85 -1.23
C GLY A 192 4.88 -0.72 -0.39
N GLY A 193 4.26 0.47 -0.38
CA GLY A 193 3.05 0.74 0.40
C GLY A 193 1.89 -0.17 0.01
N GLY A 194 1.74 -0.46 -1.28
CA GLY A 194 0.72 -1.37 -1.77
C GLY A 194 0.94 -2.83 -1.39
N TYR A 195 2.20 -3.29 -1.32
CA TYR A 195 2.51 -4.60 -0.71
C TYR A 195 2.05 -4.65 0.75
N TYR A 196 2.36 -3.63 1.55
CA TYR A 196 1.91 -3.57 2.95
C TYR A 196 0.38 -3.52 3.08
N MET A 197 -0.30 -2.78 2.20
CA MET A 197 -1.77 -2.77 2.13
C MET A 197 -2.35 -4.16 1.86
N ILE A 198 -1.72 -4.93 0.97
CA ILE A 198 -2.13 -6.31 0.68
C ILE A 198 -1.96 -7.20 1.90
N ILE A 199 -0.83 -7.10 2.62
CA ILE A 199 -0.58 -7.89 3.83
C ILE A 199 -1.57 -7.52 4.94
N LEU A 200 -1.79 -6.23 5.17
CA LEU A 200 -2.75 -5.74 6.17
C LEU A 200 -4.18 -6.20 5.85
N LEU A 201 -4.62 -6.06 4.59
CA LEU A 201 -5.94 -6.50 4.18
C LEU A 201 -6.08 -8.02 4.33
N LEU A 202 -5.10 -8.79 3.86
CA LEU A 202 -5.13 -10.25 3.93
C LEU A 202 -5.20 -10.71 5.38
N THR A 203 -4.41 -10.09 6.26
CA THR A 203 -4.43 -10.35 7.71
C THR A 203 -5.79 -10.04 8.33
N GLY A 204 -6.34 -8.86 8.05
CA GLY A 204 -7.65 -8.46 8.56
C GLY A 204 -8.78 -9.37 8.08
N VAL A 205 -8.76 -9.75 6.80
CA VAL A 205 -9.76 -10.65 6.21
C VAL A 205 -9.69 -12.05 6.81
N ILE A 206 -8.49 -12.58 7.05
CA ILE A 206 -8.30 -13.91 7.64
C ILE A 206 -8.66 -13.92 9.12
N PHE A 207 -8.26 -12.90 9.86
CA PHE A 207 -8.65 -12.74 11.26
C PHE A 207 -10.18 -12.69 11.39
N LEU A 208 -10.84 -11.85 10.58
CA LEU A 208 -12.30 -11.76 10.56
C LEU A 208 -12.95 -13.10 10.19
N TRP A 209 -12.35 -13.84 9.26
CA TRP A 209 -12.81 -15.16 8.86
C TRP A 209 -12.75 -16.18 10.00
N ILE A 210 -11.60 -16.27 10.69
CA ILE A 210 -11.38 -17.19 11.81
C ILE A 210 -12.35 -16.89 12.97
N GLU A 211 -12.52 -15.61 13.31
CA GLU A 211 -13.46 -15.17 14.34
C GLU A 211 -14.90 -15.50 13.98
N CYS A 212 -15.31 -15.27 12.72
CA CYS A 212 -16.64 -15.63 12.24
C CYS A 212 -16.89 -17.15 12.29
N ASP A 213 -15.93 -17.98 11.85
CA ASP A 213 -16.07 -19.44 11.89
C ASP A 213 -16.17 -19.95 13.33
N THR A 214 -15.33 -19.44 14.22
CA THR A 214 -15.35 -19.79 15.65
C THR A 214 -16.68 -19.37 16.29
N PHE A 215 -17.18 -18.19 15.98
CA PHE A 215 -18.48 -17.70 16.44
C PHE A 215 -19.63 -18.59 15.97
N ILE A 216 -19.66 -18.94 14.67
CA ILE A 216 -20.70 -19.82 14.11
C ILE A 216 -20.67 -21.20 14.77
N LYS A 217 -19.48 -21.78 14.99
CA LYS A 217 -19.33 -23.08 15.67
C LYS A 217 -19.86 -23.03 17.10
N ARG A 218 -19.49 -22.01 17.89
CA ARG A 218 -19.98 -21.82 19.27
C ARG A 218 -21.49 -21.62 19.32
N CYS A 219 -22.06 -20.90 18.35
CA CYS A 219 -23.50 -20.70 18.24
C CYS A 219 -24.24 -22.02 17.99
N LYS A 220 -23.71 -22.89 17.12
CA LYS A 220 -24.31 -24.21 16.84
C LYS A 220 -24.29 -25.18 18.02
N ILE A 221 -23.28 -25.11 18.88
CA ILE A 221 -23.14 -26.00 20.05
C ILE A 221 -24.03 -25.53 21.22
N GLY A 222 -24.70 -24.38 21.11
CA GLY A 222 -25.50 -23.80 22.20
C GLY A 222 -24.66 -23.26 23.37
N THR A 223 -23.33 -23.33 23.28
CA THR A 223 -22.38 -22.80 24.27
C THR A 223 -21.98 -21.34 24.02
N ALA A 224 -22.57 -20.68 23.02
CA ALA A 224 -22.43 -19.24 22.88
C ALA A 224 -23.18 -18.52 24.00
N GLY A 225 -22.58 -18.48 25.19
CA GLY A 225 -23.09 -17.69 26.31
C GLY A 225 -23.33 -16.23 25.90
N GLN A 226 -24.29 -15.58 26.54
CA GLN A 226 -24.73 -14.18 26.31
C GLN A 226 -23.56 -13.18 26.09
N ILE A 227 -22.40 -13.42 26.71
CA ILE A 227 -21.19 -12.61 26.63
C ILE A 227 -20.63 -12.54 25.20
N GLY A 228 -20.63 -13.65 24.45
CA GLY A 228 -20.17 -13.66 23.05
C GLY A 228 -21.12 -12.88 22.14
N TYR A 229 -22.42 -12.93 22.43
CA TYR A 229 -23.45 -12.21 21.67
C TYR A 229 -23.34 -10.69 21.86
N ARG A 230 -23.00 -10.22 23.07
CA ARG A 230 -22.76 -8.78 23.35
C ARG A 230 -21.63 -8.18 22.51
N LYS A 231 -20.52 -8.90 22.32
CA LYS A 231 -19.40 -8.40 21.50
C LYS A 231 -19.80 -8.21 20.03
N VAL A 232 -20.62 -9.10 19.48
CA VAL A 232 -21.12 -9.00 18.09
C VAL A 232 -22.20 -7.91 17.96
N GLN A 233 -23.03 -7.69 18.98
CA GLN A 233 -23.99 -6.59 19.00
C GLN A 233 -23.30 -5.22 19.01
N ILE A 234 -22.18 -5.07 19.72
CA ILE A 234 -21.37 -3.84 19.71
C ILE A 234 -20.84 -3.59 18.30
N LEU A 235 -20.28 -4.60 17.63
CA LEU A 235 -19.81 -4.47 16.24
C LEU A 235 -20.94 -4.14 15.24
N LYS A 236 -22.16 -4.67 15.45
CA LYS A 236 -23.33 -4.30 14.64
C LYS A 236 -23.73 -2.83 14.86
N LYS A 237 -23.65 -2.34 16.09
CA LYS A 237 -23.98 -0.94 16.43
C LYS A 237 -23.03 0.06 15.77
N TYR A 238 -21.77 -0.30 15.55
CA TYR A 238 -20.82 0.56 14.83
C TYR A 238 -20.90 0.43 13.29
N ARG A 239 -21.59 -0.58 12.74
CA ARG A 239 -21.67 -0.81 11.29
C ARG A 239 -22.98 -0.35 10.64
N MET A 240 -24.00 -0.04 11.42
CA MET A 240 -25.22 0.58 10.90
C MET A 240 -25.12 2.10 11.12
N PRO A 241 -25.01 2.91 10.05
CA PRO A 241 -25.12 4.36 10.19
C PRO A 241 -26.49 4.69 10.77
N ALA A 242 -26.50 5.54 11.78
CA ALA A 242 -27.69 6.06 12.45
C ALA A 242 -28.52 6.92 11.51
N HIS A 243 -29.15 6.30 10.51
CA HIS A 243 -30.26 6.87 9.77
C HIS A 243 -31.50 6.07 10.15
N VAL A 244 -32.59 6.80 10.38
CA VAL A 244 -33.91 6.32 10.82
C VAL A 244 -34.08 6.25 12.34
N SER A 245 -34.35 7.43 12.94
CA SER A 245 -35.48 7.59 13.87
C SER A 245 -35.62 9.07 14.29
N ARG A 246 -36.14 9.91 13.39
CA ARG A 246 -36.86 11.14 13.74
C ARG A 246 -38.06 11.25 12.81
N PHE A 247 -39.16 10.64 13.22
CA PHE A 247 -40.51 11.08 12.89
C PHE A 247 -41.39 10.67 14.07
N SER A 248 -41.55 11.62 14.97
CA SER A 248 -42.63 11.73 15.96
C SER A 248 -42.90 13.22 16.09
#